data_AF-A0A089XGK5-F1
#
_entry.id   AF-A0A089XGK5-F1
#
_cell.length_a   1.000
_cell.length_b   1.000
_cell.length_c   1.000
_cell.angle_alpha   90.00
_cell.angle_beta   90.00
_cell.angle_gamma   90.00
#
_symmetry.space_group_name_H-M   'P 1'
#
loop_
_entity.id
_entity.type
_entity.pdbx_description
1 polymer ?
#
loop_
_entity_poly.entity_id
_entity_poly.type
_entity_poly.pdbx_seq_one_letter_code
_entity_poly.pdbx_strand_id
1 'polypeptide(L)'
;MPAAKNHFRRLARIWADGGYSGHLTDWTTQHLGVVLDIVRRSDDASGFQVLPRRWVVERSVAWLLRSRRLVRDYERRTDSSEAVVLWSMTMLMSRRLAAQLRQRPAPARAA
;
A
#
# COMPACT_ATOMS: atom_id res chain seq x y z
N MET A 1 13.34 13.77 -10.57
CA MET A 1 12.35 13.18 -9.64
C MET A 1 12.96 13.22 -8.24
N PRO A 2 12.33 13.84 -7.22
CA PRO A 2 12.85 13.75 -5.87
C PRO A 2 12.83 12.29 -5.42
N ALA A 3 13.94 11.82 -4.82
CA ALA A 3 14.01 10.48 -4.26
C ALA A 3 12.83 10.29 -3.28
N ALA A 4 12.07 9.21 -3.40
CA ALA A 4 10.90 8.96 -2.56
C ALA A 4 11.22 9.10 -1.06
N LYS A 5 12.46 8.77 -0.66
CA LYS A 5 12.99 9.00 0.70
C LYS A 5 12.89 10.43 1.21
N ASN A 6 12.99 11.44 0.36
CA ASN A 6 12.94 12.85 0.77
C ASN A 6 11.54 13.25 1.25
N HIS A 7 10.50 12.66 0.65
CA HIS A 7 9.11 12.87 1.04
C HIS A 7 8.62 11.83 2.06
N PHE A 8 9.10 10.60 1.94
CA PHE A 8 8.67 9.45 2.75
C PHE A 8 9.87 8.85 3.48
N ARG A 9 10.36 9.54 4.52
CA ARG A 9 11.56 9.14 5.29
C ARG A 9 11.50 7.73 5.89
N ARG A 10 10.29 7.20 6.09
CA ARG A 10 10.03 5.87 6.66
C ARG A 10 9.87 4.78 5.60
N LEU A 11 9.80 5.14 4.32
CA LEU A 11 9.64 4.18 3.24
C LEU A 11 10.99 3.54 2.92
N ALA A 12 11.18 2.30 3.38
CA ALA A 12 12.42 1.56 3.19
C ALA A 12 12.31 0.43 2.16
N ARG A 13 11.09 -0.10 1.94
CA ARG A 13 10.87 -1.33 1.18
C ARG A 13 9.53 -1.33 0.46
N ILE A 14 9.52 -1.85 -0.76
CA ILE A 14 8.34 -2.08 -1.60
C ILE A 14 8.31 -3.56 -1.97
N TRP A 15 7.11 -4.16 -2.02
CA TRP A 15 6.91 -5.50 -2.55
C TRP A 15 6.21 -5.43 -3.90
N ALA A 16 6.65 -6.23 -4.86
CA ALA A 16 5.98 -6.39 -6.16
C ALA A 16 5.91 -7.87 -6.54
N ASP A 17 5.01 -8.23 -7.46
CA ASP A 17 4.92 -9.60 -7.97
C ASP A 17 6.01 -9.90 -9.02
N GLY A 18 6.08 -11.16 -9.46
CA GLY A 18 7.07 -11.64 -10.42
C GLY A 18 7.07 -10.91 -11.77
N GLY A 19 5.97 -10.26 -12.16
CA GLY A 19 5.87 -9.50 -13.40
C GLY A 19 6.69 -8.21 -13.42
N TYR A 20 7.16 -7.76 -12.26
CA TYR A 20 7.97 -6.55 -12.08
C TYR A 20 9.47 -6.85 -11.90
N SER A 21 9.91 -8.05 -12.24
CA SER A 21 11.32 -8.44 -12.16
C SER A 21 12.18 -7.73 -13.23
N GLY A 22 13.49 -7.62 -12.96
CA GLY A 22 14.47 -7.04 -13.89
C GLY A 22 14.78 -5.56 -13.61
N HIS A 23 14.80 -4.76 -14.66
CA HIS A 23 15.29 -3.37 -14.66
C HIS A 23 14.66 -2.47 -13.58
N LEU A 24 13.43 -2.76 -13.16
CA LEU A 24 12.74 -1.98 -12.14
C LEU A 24 13.40 -2.05 -10.75
N THR A 25 14.03 -3.18 -10.40
CA THR A 25 14.72 -3.36 -9.12
C THR A 25 15.94 -2.45 -9.01
N ASP A 26 16.73 -2.38 -10.08
CA ASP A 26 17.91 -1.50 -10.14
C ASP A 26 17.47 -0.05 -10.19
N TRP A 27 16.45 0.25 -11.01
CA TRP A 27 15.93 1.60 -11.15
C TRP A 27 15.38 2.15 -9.83
N THR A 28 14.62 1.36 -9.06
CA THR A 28 14.05 1.77 -7.75
C THR A 28 15.15 2.06 -6.73
N THR A 29 16.21 1.24 -6.72
CA THR A 29 17.36 1.47 -5.85
C THR A 29 18.09 2.76 -6.23
N GLN A 30 18.39 2.96 -7.51
CA GLN A 30 19.16 4.10 -8.02
C GLN A 30 18.40 5.44 -7.94
N HIS A 31 17.09 5.44 -8.21
CA HIS A 31 16.32 6.67 -8.36
C HIS A 31 15.44 7.00 -7.14
N LEU A 32 14.99 6.00 -6.39
CA LEU A 32 14.10 6.20 -5.24
C LEU A 32 14.79 5.95 -3.90
N GLY A 33 15.91 5.19 -3.89
CA GLY A 33 16.63 4.81 -2.68
C GLY A 33 15.85 3.81 -1.81
N VAL A 34 14.95 3.03 -2.42
CA VAL A 34 14.05 2.07 -1.76
C VAL A 34 14.33 0.67 -2.29
N VAL A 35 14.30 -0.34 -1.42
CA VAL A 35 14.50 -1.74 -1.82
C VAL A 35 13.20 -2.31 -2.39
N LEU A 36 13.26 -2.89 -3.60
CA LEU A 36 12.16 -3.62 -4.22
C LEU A 36 12.33 -5.13 -4.02
N ASP A 37 11.48 -5.72 -3.19
CA ASP A 37 11.40 -7.17 -2.96
C ASP A 37 10.38 -7.79 -3.93
N ILE A 38 10.85 -8.62 -4.87
CA ILE A 38 9.97 -9.35 -5.78
C ILE A 38 9.47 -10.63 -5.12
N VAL A 39 8.16 -10.75 -4.96
CA VAL A 39 7.47 -11.94 -4.45
C VAL A 39 7.11 -12.85 -5.62
N ARG A 40 7.93 -13.86 -5.87
CA ARG A 40 7.68 -14.90 -6.88
C ARG A 40 6.92 -16.08 -6.28
N ARG A 41 6.09 -16.72 -7.10
CA ARG A 41 5.68 -18.11 -6.84
C ARG A 41 6.87 -19.03 -7.10
N SER A 42 6.93 -20.15 -6.39
CA SER A 42 7.85 -21.22 -6.75
C SER A 42 7.40 -21.82 -8.08
N ASP A 43 8.32 -21.97 -9.03
CA ASP A 43 8.03 -22.58 -10.33
C ASP A 43 7.72 -24.09 -10.17
N ASP A 44 8.17 -24.70 -9.06
CA ASP A 44 7.89 -26.09 -8.68
C ASP A 44 6.58 -26.28 -7.89
N ALA A 45 5.86 -25.21 -7.56
CA ALA A 45 4.61 -25.32 -6.78
C ALA A 45 3.44 -25.73 -7.68
N SER A 46 2.83 -26.89 -7.39
CA SER A 46 1.55 -27.28 -7.98
C SER A 46 0.37 -26.75 -7.14
N GLY A 47 -0.66 -26.23 -7.80
CA GLY A 47 -1.86 -25.72 -7.14
C GLY A 47 -1.74 -24.29 -6.57
N PHE A 48 -2.63 -23.95 -5.64
CA PHE A 48 -2.68 -22.60 -5.06
C PHE A 48 -1.72 -22.46 -3.89
N GLN A 49 -0.72 -21.57 -4.03
CA GLN A 49 0.17 -21.18 -2.95
C GLN A 49 -0.12 -19.75 -2.48
N VAL A 50 -0.27 -19.60 -1.16
CA VAL A 50 -0.41 -18.28 -0.52
C VAL A 50 0.92 -17.55 -0.59
N LEU A 51 0.95 -16.42 -1.30
CA LEU A 51 2.13 -15.58 -1.39
C LEU A 51 2.26 -14.66 -0.16
N PRO A 52 3.46 -14.49 0.39
CA PRO A 52 3.69 -13.60 1.52
C PRO A 52 3.34 -12.16 1.13
N ARG A 53 2.68 -11.44 2.03
CA ARG A 53 2.25 -10.03 1.89
C ARG A 53 1.27 -9.70 0.74
N ARG A 54 0.88 -10.66 -0.12
CA ARG A 54 -0.14 -10.44 -1.15
C ARG A 54 -1.46 -9.91 -0.57
N TRP A 55 -1.84 -10.41 0.60
CA TRP A 55 -3.03 -9.95 1.30
C TRP A 55 -3.00 -8.44 1.60
N VAL A 56 -1.84 -7.81 1.74
CA VAL A 56 -1.71 -6.37 2.06
C VAL A 56 -2.25 -5.52 0.90
N VAL A 57 -1.89 -5.91 -0.32
CA VAL A 57 -2.37 -5.26 -1.55
C VAL A 57 -3.85 -5.51 -1.73
N GLU A 58 -4.27 -6.77 -1.66
CA GLU A 58 -5.68 -7.16 -1.81
C GLU A 58 -6.58 -6.46 -0.78
N ARG A 59 -6.10 -6.33 0.46
CA ARG A 59 -6.81 -5.59 1.52
C ARG A 59 -6.91 -4.10 1.21
N SER A 60 -5.87 -3.51 0.64
CA SER A 60 -5.89 -2.10 0.22
C SER A 60 -6.92 -1.88 -0.89
N VAL A 61 -6.95 -2.78 -1.88
CA VAL A 61 -7.99 -2.79 -2.93
C VAL A 61 -9.38 -2.99 -2.32
N ALA A 62 -9.55 -3.92 -1.37
CA ALA A 62 -10.83 -4.12 -0.69
C ALA A 62 -11.32 -2.86 0.06
N TRP A 63 -10.42 -2.06 0.64
CA TRP A 63 -10.80 -0.77 1.23
C TRP A 63 -11.26 0.25 0.19
N LEU A 64 -10.58 0.30 -0.96
CA LEU A 64 -10.97 1.17 -2.08
C LEU A 64 -12.34 0.78 -2.63
N LEU A 65 -12.58 -0.52 -2.84
CA LEU A 65 -13.85 -1.06 -3.33
C LEU A 65 -15.03 -0.79 -2.38
N ARG A 66 -14.79 -0.46 -1.10
CA ARG A 66 -15.86 -0.01 -0.20
C ARG A 66 -16.42 1.36 -0.60
N SER A 67 -15.66 2.14 -1.36
CA SER A 67 -16.13 3.39 -1.97
C SER A 67 -16.74 3.05 -3.31
N ARG A 68 -18.07 3.13 -3.43
CA ARG A 68 -18.82 2.67 -4.62
C ARG A 68 -18.28 3.20 -5.96
N ARG A 69 -17.71 4.42 -5.97
CA ARG A 69 -17.11 5.04 -7.15
C ARG A 69 -15.86 4.32 -7.68
N LEU A 70 -15.20 3.49 -6.87
CA LEU A 70 -14.01 2.72 -7.24
C LEU A 70 -14.32 1.25 -7.56
N VAL A 71 -15.58 0.81 -7.42
CA VAL A 71 -15.98 -0.59 -7.69
C VAL A 71 -15.92 -0.92 -9.18
N ARG A 72 -16.28 0.06 -10.01
CA ARG A 72 -16.04 0.05 -11.45
C ARG A 72 -15.46 1.38 -11.85
N ASP A 73 -14.66 1.37 -12.90
CA ASP A 73 -14.12 2.59 -13.48
C ASP A 73 -15.24 3.35 -14.20
N TYR A 74 -15.99 4.13 -13.44
CA TYR A 74 -17.02 5.03 -13.97
C TYR A 74 -16.43 6.38 -14.39
N GLU A 75 -15.22 6.70 -13.92
CA GLU A 75 -14.57 7.98 -14.13
C GLU A 75 -13.74 7.93 -15.42
N ARG A 76 -14.09 8.74 -16.41
CA ARG A 76 -13.32 8.78 -17.68
C ARG A 76 -11.97 9.49 -17.54
N ARG A 77 -11.71 10.15 -16.41
CA ARG A 77 -10.51 10.96 -16.19
C ARG A 77 -9.76 10.44 -14.98
N THR A 78 -8.44 10.35 -15.12
CA THR A 78 -7.54 9.83 -14.08
C THR A 78 -7.49 10.72 -12.84
N ASP A 79 -7.68 12.03 -12.99
CA ASP A 79 -7.70 12.99 -11.88
C ASP A 79 -8.92 12.79 -10.96
N SER A 80 -10.09 12.49 -11.53
CA SER A 80 -11.27 12.10 -10.77
C SER A 80 -11.01 10.81 -9.97
N SER A 81 -10.45 9.78 -10.62
CA SER A 81 -10.14 8.51 -9.95
C SER A 81 -9.13 8.69 -8.82
N GLU A 82 -8.09 9.49 -9.04
CA GLU A 82 -7.10 9.85 -8.02
C GLU A 82 -7.74 10.55 -6.82
N ALA A 83 -8.60 11.55 -7.05
CA ALA A 83 -9.28 12.28 -5.99
C ALA A 83 -10.15 11.33 -5.12
N VAL A 84 -10.84 10.38 -5.75
CA VAL A 84 -11.65 9.40 -5.01
C VAL A 84 -10.77 8.45 -4.21
N VAL A 85 -9.65 7.97 -4.75
CA VAL A 85 -8.67 7.13 -4.01
C VAL A 85 -8.16 7.86 -2.76
N LEU A 86 -7.76 9.13 -2.91
CA LEU A 86 -7.29 9.97 -1.80
C LEU A 86 -8.37 10.15 -0.73
N TRP A 87 -9.61 10.39 -1.14
CA TRP A 87 -10.73 10.52 -0.22
C TRP A 87 -10.99 9.20 0.55
N SER A 88 -11.04 8.07 -0.16
CA SER A 88 -11.21 6.74 0.45
C SER A 88 -10.16 6.44 1.52
N MET A 89 -8.89 6.72 1.21
CA MET A 89 -7.78 6.50 2.15
C MET A 89 -7.80 7.47 3.32
N THR A 90 -8.17 8.74 3.09
CA THR A 90 -8.33 9.73 4.17
C THR A 90 -9.39 9.27 5.17
N MET A 91 -10.57 8.85 4.71
CA MET A 91 -11.63 8.33 5.59
C MET A 91 -11.18 7.10 6.39
N LEU A 92 -10.47 6.18 5.76
CA LEU A 92 -9.93 4.99 6.43
C LEU A 92 -8.94 5.36 7.53
N MET A 93 -8.00 6.25 7.23
CA MET A 93 -6.96 6.67 8.17
C MET A 93 -7.55 7.46 9.34
N SER A 94 -8.50 8.36 9.09
CA SER A 94 -9.23 9.09 10.15
C SER A 94 -9.95 8.13 11.10
N ARG A 95 -10.62 7.09 10.57
CA ARG A 95 -11.29 6.07 11.40
C ARG A 95 -10.32 5.27 12.24
N ARG A 96 -9.15 4.92 11.70
CA ARG A 96 -8.09 4.21 12.44
C ARG A 96 -7.52 5.05 13.55
N LEU A 97 -7.24 6.32 13.27
CA LEU A 97 -6.75 7.26 14.27
C LEU A 97 -7.75 7.37 15.43
N ALA A 98 -9.03 7.56 15.13
CA ALA A 98 -10.09 7.62 16.14
C ALA A 98 -10.24 6.30 16.92
N ALA A 99 -10.04 5.14 16.28
CA ALA A 99 -10.04 3.84 16.98
C ALA A 99 -8.83 3.69 17.91
N GLN A 100 -7.64 4.06 17.46
CA GLN A 100 -6.41 4.00 18.25
C GLN A 100 -6.47 4.94 19.46
N LEU A 101 -7.01 6.15 19.30
CA LEU A 101 -7.21 7.08 20.41
C LEU A 101 -8.15 6.52 21.47
N ARG A 102 -9.20 5.79 21.06
CA ARG A 102 -10.12 5.10 22.00
C ARG A 102 -9.46 3.93 22.72
N GLN A 103 -8.51 3.26 22.09
CA GLN A 103 -7.80 2.11 22.65
C GLN A 103 -6.60 2.50 23.52
N ARG A 104 -6.18 3.77 23.52
CA ARG A 104 -5.02 4.21 24.28
C ARG A 104 -5.37 4.24 25.77
N PRO A 105 -4.72 3.46 26.64
CA PRO A 105 -4.98 3.50 28.07
C PRO A 105 -4.69 4.91 28.60
N ALA A 106 -5.45 5.35 29.61
CA ALA A 106 -5.23 6.62 30.27
C ALA A 106 -3.76 6.68 30.75
N PRO A 107 -3.07 7.83 30.60
CA PRO A 107 -1.72 7.96 31.12
C PRO A 107 -1.75 7.64 32.62
N ALA A 108 -0.85 6.77 33.07
CA ALA A 108 -0.67 6.51 34.49
C ALA A 108 -0.42 7.86 35.17
N ARG A 109 -1.28 8.22 36.13
CA ARG A 109 -1.09 9.41 36.95
C ARG A 109 0.31 9.31 37.56
N ALA A 110 1.20 10.24 37.22
CA ALA A 110 2.47 10.40 37.91
C ALA A 110 2.14 10.68 39.39
N ALA A 111 2.59 9.80 40.26
CA ALA A 111 2.54 9.95 41.72
C ALA A 111 3.69 10.85 42.19
#